data_AF-A0A3B8JFC4-F1
#
_entry.id   AF-A0A3B8JFC4-F1
#
_cell.length_a   1.000
_cell.length_b   1.000
_cell.length_c   1.000
_cell.angle_alpha   90.00
_cell.angle_beta   90.00
_cell.angle_gamma   90.00
#
_symmetry.space_group_name_H-M   'P 1'
#
loop_
_entity.id
_entity.type
_entity.pdbx_description
1 polymer ?
#
loop_
_entity_poly.entity_id
_entity_poly.type
_entity_poly.pdbx_seq_one_letter_code
_entity_poly.pdbx_strand_id
1 'polypeptide(L)'
;MTTCRLLTCGTQEADSAYKQLFTLIGLEAIEAPTIDKLPLAAIAGFDRDYLERFFSNAVTHDFDTRLSLAALIAWNYECQVTQSNAVFSGWLSHLPGFEKLLAQVRPLLPDGFPYHPYLEQFNILAFRSIQEEAVQSILKGEQPLILMATGGGKSLCYQLPALMLWDKYSSLTVVISPLQALMADQVADLIANNLNFATFINGNLTAFERSQRLEQLREGSLGLLYISPEQLRSLSIRALLQERPPVLWVIDEAHCISQWGHDFRP
;
A
#
# COMPACT_ATOMS: atom_id res chain seq x y z
N MET A 1 12.59 29.46 28.04
CA MET A 1 11.54 29.31 27.01
C MET A 1 12.01 28.22 26.08
N THR A 2 11.54 26.99 26.31
CA THR A 2 11.85 25.79 25.53
C THR A 2 11.14 25.93 24.19
N THR A 3 11.86 26.42 23.18
CA THR A 3 11.38 26.38 21.81
C THR A 3 11.12 24.92 21.47
N CYS A 4 9.84 24.58 21.27
CA CYS A 4 9.42 23.26 20.81
C CYS A 4 10.01 23.09 19.41
N ARG A 5 11.20 22.48 19.35
CA ARG A 5 11.79 22.08 18.08
C ARG A 5 11.32 20.66 17.84
N LEU A 6 10.19 20.53 17.17
CA LEU A 6 9.54 19.27 16.82
C LEU A 6 10.59 18.20 16.43
N LEU A 7 11.63 18.58 15.65
CA LEU A 7 12.53 17.63 15.00
C LEU A 7 14.01 18.10 14.91
N THR A 8 14.66 18.54 16.00
CA THR A 8 16.15 18.57 15.99
C THR A 8 16.72 17.29 16.55
N CYS A 9 17.71 16.72 15.88
CA CYS A 9 18.55 15.67 16.43
C CYS A 9 19.70 16.23 17.30
N GLY A 10 19.91 17.56 17.28
CA GLY A 10 21.02 18.21 17.96
C GLY A 10 22.32 18.25 17.16
N THR A 11 22.32 17.76 15.92
CA THR A 11 23.47 17.81 14.99
C THR A 11 23.12 18.64 13.75
N GLN A 12 24.09 19.43 13.25
CA GLN A 12 23.85 20.37 12.13
C GLN A 12 23.48 19.69 10.81
N GLU A 13 24.01 18.49 10.56
CA GLU A 13 23.85 17.78 9.28
C GLU A 13 22.44 17.23 9.10
N ALA A 14 21.91 16.55 10.11
CA ALA A 14 20.55 16.00 10.07
C ALA A 14 19.49 17.11 10.15
N ASP A 15 19.75 18.20 10.86
CA ASP A 15 18.91 19.40 10.84
C ASP A 15 18.90 20.08 9.44
N SER A 16 19.97 19.92 8.63
CA SER A 16 20.06 20.44 7.26
C SER A 16 19.26 19.60 6.26
N ALA A 17 19.43 18.28 6.29
CA ALA A 17 18.65 17.35 5.46
C ALA A 17 17.13 17.51 5.72
N TYR A 18 16.76 17.71 6.98
CA TYR A 18 15.39 18.02 7.39
C TYR A 18 14.86 19.32 6.78
N LYS A 19 15.63 20.41 6.83
CA LYS A 19 15.22 21.69 6.24
C LYS A 19 14.95 21.57 4.74
N GLN A 20 15.78 20.80 4.03
CA GLN A 20 15.59 20.58 2.59
C GLN A 20 14.23 19.95 2.27
N LEU A 21 13.77 18.96 3.05
CA LEU A 21 12.45 18.34 2.85
C LEU A 21 11.29 19.36 2.96
N PHE A 22 11.38 20.29 3.92
CA PHE A 22 10.33 21.30 4.12
C PHE A 22 10.41 22.44 3.09
N THR A 23 11.60 22.74 2.58
CA THR A 23 11.75 23.64 1.42
C THR A 23 11.04 23.08 0.18
N LEU A 24 11.09 21.76 -0.05
CA LEU A 24 10.39 21.13 -1.19
C LEU A 24 8.87 21.36 -1.18
N ILE A 25 8.27 21.53 0.00
CA ILE A 25 6.84 21.77 0.16
C ILE A 25 6.50 23.26 0.38
N GLY A 26 7.44 24.17 0.08
CA GLY A 26 7.23 25.62 0.13
C GLY A 26 7.35 26.26 1.52
N LEU A 27 7.93 25.54 2.49
CA LEU A 27 8.14 26.04 3.86
C LEU A 27 9.60 26.48 4.02
N GLU A 28 9.90 27.70 3.58
CA GLU A 28 11.27 28.23 3.46
C GLU A 28 11.90 28.69 4.79
N ALA A 29 11.11 28.95 5.82
CA ALA A 29 11.61 29.50 7.08
C ALA A 29 10.71 29.18 8.28
N ILE A 30 10.89 28.04 8.96
CA ILE A 30 10.10 27.82 10.19
C ILE A 30 10.85 27.03 11.28
N GLU A 31 10.70 27.50 12.52
CA GLU A 31 10.56 26.64 13.69
C GLU A 31 9.42 25.64 13.44
N ALA A 32 9.60 24.35 13.69
CA ALA A 32 8.52 23.37 13.91
C ALA A 32 7.12 23.74 13.35
N PRO A 33 6.82 23.51 12.05
CA PRO A 33 5.53 23.86 11.50
C PRO A 33 4.42 23.14 12.26
N THR A 34 3.34 23.85 12.60
CA THR A 34 2.09 23.22 13.06
C THR A 34 1.43 22.51 11.88
N ILE A 35 0.62 21.48 12.15
CA ILE A 35 -0.12 20.75 11.10
C ILE A 35 -0.91 21.71 10.18
N ASP A 36 -1.46 22.80 10.74
CA ASP A 36 -2.23 23.81 10.02
C ASP A 36 -1.42 24.63 9.00
N LYS A 37 -0.08 24.61 9.11
CA LYS A 37 0.82 25.28 8.15
C LYS A 37 1.22 24.36 6.99
N LEU A 38 0.92 23.08 7.06
CA LEU A 38 1.21 22.15 5.97
C LEU A 38 0.20 22.35 4.83
N PRO A 39 0.64 22.30 3.55
CA PRO A 39 -0.28 22.27 2.43
C PRO A 39 -1.27 21.10 2.57
N LEU A 40 -2.55 21.32 2.26
CA LEU A 40 -3.57 20.26 2.32
C LEU A 40 -3.18 19.04 1.47
N ALA A 41 -2.53 19.27 0.33
CA ALA A 41 -2.00 18.20 -0.53
C ALA A 41 -0.93 17.34 0.17
N ALA A 42 -0.15 17.90 1.09
CA ALA A 42 0.91 17.18 1.79
C ALA A 42 0.38 16.18 2.83
N ILE A 43 -0.81 16.44 3.38
CA ILE A 43 -1.46 15.63 4.42
C ILE A 43 -2.72 14.92 3.92
N ALA A 44 -3.04 15.02 2.63
CA ALA A 44 -4.20 14.39 2.04
C ALA A 44 -4.10 12.86 2.19
N GLY A 45 -5.16 12.24 2.72
CA GLY A 45 -5.24 10.80 2.93
C GLY A 45 -4.44 10.27 4.13
N PHE A 46 -3.83 11.14 4.95
CA PHE A 46 -3.20 10.77 6.21
C PHE A 46 -4.23 10.85 7.37
N ASP A 47 -4.02 10.06 8.42
CA ASP A 47 -4.80 10.12 9.66
C ASP A 47 -4.50 11.44 10.38
N ARG A 48 -5.48 12.35 10.33
CA ARG A 48 -5.34 13.68 10.90
C ARG A 48 -5.22 13.66 12.43
N ASP A 49 -5.97 12.79 13.11
CA ASP A 49 -5.92 12.66 14.58
C ASP A 49 -4.56 12.10 15.03
N TYR A 50 -3.99 11.20 14.24
CA TYR A 50 -2.62 10.74 14.46
C TYR A 50 -1.62 11.88 14.28
N LEU A 51 -1.69 12.61 13.16
CA LEU A 51 -0.79 13.75 12.91
C LEU A 51 -0.89 14.80 14.02
N GLU A 52 -2.09 15.17 14.46
CA GLU A 52 -2.29 16.14 15.53
C GLU A 52 -1.65 15.68 16.85
N ARG A 53 -1.82 14.40 17.22
CA ARG A 53 -1.16 13.80 18.40
C ARG A 53 0.36 13.72 18.26
N PHE A 54 0.85 13.41 17.06
CA PHE A 54 2.28 13.34 16.75
C PHE A 54 2.94 14.71 16.91
N PHE A 55 2.39 15.74 16.25
CA PHE A 55 2.93 17.10 16.28
C PHE A 55 2.85 17.71 17.69
N SER A 56 1.82 17.37 18.48
CA SER A 56 1.70 17.79 19.89
C SER A 56 2.78 17.19 20.80
N ASN A 57 3.33 16.02 20.46
CA ASN A 57 4.30 15.29 21.28
C ASN A 57 5.64 15.04 20.58
N ALA A 58 5.98 15.77 19.52
CA ALA A 58 7.04 15.30 18.63
C ALA A 58 8.44 15.24 19.24
N VAL A 59 8.69 16.00 20.31
CA VAL A 59 9.96 15.93 21.07
C VAL A 59 10.16 14.54 21.72
N THR A 60 9.08 13.80 21.96
CA THR A 60 9.10 12.46 22.58
C THR A 60 9.42 11.33 21.59
N HIS A 61 9.30 11.58 20.28
CA HIS A 61 9.65 10.62 19.25
C HIS A 61 11.16 10.65 18.96
N ASP A 62 11.73 9.51 18.58
CA ASP A 62 13.13 9.42 18.14
C ASP A 62 13.35 10.09 16.78
N PHE A 63 14.61 10.26 16.38
CA PHE A 63 14.94 10.93 15.12
C PHE A 63 14.43 10.18 13.88
N ASP A 64 14.51 8.85 13.85
CA ASP A 64 14.17 8.05 12.66
C ASP A 64 12.67 8.09 12.39
N THR A 65 11.85 7.98 13.44
CA THR A 65 10.38 8.16 13.37
C THR A 65 10.02 9.54 12.83
N ARG A 66 10.74 10.57 13.26
CA ARG A 66 10.53 11.97 12.90
C ARG A 66 10.94 12.29 11.46
N LEU A 67 12.08 11.77 11.04
CA LEU A 67 12.56 11.83 9.66
C LEU A 67 11.62 11.08 8.71
N SER A 68 11.15 9.91 9.12
CA SER A 68 10.19 9.10 8.37
C SER A 68 8.90 9.86 8.09
N LEU A 69 8.32 10.53 9.09
CA LEU A 69 7.11 11.32 8.91
C LEU A 69 7.34 12.50 7.95
N ALA A 70 8.45 13.21 8.11
CA ALA A 70 8.80 14.33 7.23
C ALA A 70 8.95 13.89 5.77
N ALA A 71 9.62 12.76 5.54
CA ALA A 71 9.78 12.19 4.20
C ALA A 71 8.44 11.75 3.60
N LEU A 72 7.56 11.13 4.40
CA LEU A 72 6.21 10.74 3.96
C LEU A 72 5.36 11.96 3.57
N ILE A 73 5.41 13.05 4.33
CA ILE A 73 4.68 14.30 4.03
C ILE A 73 5.20 14.92 2.73
N ALA A 74 6.53 14.98 2.54
CA ALA A 74 7.13 15.53 1.33
C ALA A 74 6.80 14.68 0.09
N TRP A 75 6.91 13.35 0.20
CA TRP A 75 6.54 12.41 -0.86
C TRP A 75 5.05 12.54 -1.23
N ASN A 76 4.15 12.60 -0.23
CA ASN A 76 2.72 12.71 -0.47
C ASN A 76 2.38 14.03 -1.17
N TYR A 77 3.02 15.13 -0.78
CA TYR A 77 2.88 16.41 -1.47
C TYR A 77 3.29 16.33 -2.94
N GLU A 78 4.47 15.75 -3.23
CA GLU A 78 4.98 15.60 -4.59
C GLU A 78 4.03 14.75 -5.44
N CYS A 79 3.58 13.60 -4.94
CA CYS A 79 2.61 12.73 -5.62
C CYS A 79 1.31 13.47 -5.94
N GLN A 80 0.75 14.22 -4.99
CA GLN A 80 -0.51 14.95 -5.19
C GLN A 80 -0.36 16.11 -6.18
N VAL A 81 0.75 16.85 -6.13
CA VAL A 81 1.01 17.99 -7.03
C VAL A 81 1.32 17.54 -8.45
N THR A 82 2.06 16.43 -8.60
CA THR A 82 2.49 15.91 -9.91
C THR A 82 1.54 14.87 -10.50
N GLN A 83 0.50 14.46 -9.75
CA GLN A 83 -0.37 13.33 -10.10
C GLN A 83 0.43 12.04 -10.35
N SER A 84 1.51 11.85 -9.60
CA SER A 84 2.42 10.72 -9.73
C SER A 84 2.00 9.56 -8.82
N ASN A 85 2.04 8.35 -9.37
CA ASN A 85 1.83 7.11 -8.63
C ASN A 85 3.11 6.51 -8.05
N ALA A 86 4.21 7.28 -8.05
CA ALA A 86 5.51 6.84 -7.55
C ALA A 86 5.42 6.38 -6.08
N VAL A 87 6.07 5.26 -5.79
CA VAL A 87 6.19 4.73 -4.43
C VAL A 87 7.20 5.57 -3.64
N PHE A 88 7.03 5.65 -2.32
CA PHE A 88 8.02 6.28 -1.44
C PHE A 88 9.39 5.59 -1.56
N SER A 89 10.46 6.31 -1.25
CA SER A 89 11.81 5.81 -1.44
C SER A 89 12.14 4.60 -0.55
N GLY A 90 12.72 3.55 -1.15
CA GLY A 90 12.97 2.27 -0.47
C GLY A 90 13.94 2.33 0.70
N TRP A 91 14.74 3.40 0.87
CA TRP A 91 15.58 3.52 2.08
C TRP A 91 14.75 3.77 3.34
N LEU A 92 13.55 4.33 3.22
CA LEU A 92 12.68 4.62 4.37
C LEU A 92 12.25 3.33 5.10
N SER A 93 12.03 2.24 4.37
CA SER A 93 11.68 0.94 4.96
C SER A 93 12.78 0.33 5.83
N HIS A 94 14.01 0.85 5.74
CA HIS A 94 15.13 0.41 6.57
C HIS A 94 15.24 1.19 7.88
N LEU A 95 14.47 2.27 8.06
CA LEU A 95 14.47 3.04 9.30
C LEU A 95 13.70 2.30 10.41
N PRO A 96 14.25 2.21 11.63
CA PRO A 96 13.55 1.65 12.78
C PRO A 96 12.17 2.31 12.99
N GLY A 97 11.14 1.48 13.11
CA GLY A 97 9.78 1.97 13.39
C GLY A 97 9.02 2.52 12.18
N PHE A 98 9.61 2.56 10.98
CA PHE A 98 8.94 3.09 9.77
C PHE A 98 7.62 2.38 9.47
N GLU A 99 7.58 1.05 9.49
CA GLU A 99 6.35 0.29 9.20
C GLU A 99 5.22 0.63 10.18
N LYS A 100 5.56 0.74 11.47
CA LYS A 100 4.61 1.11 12.53
C LYS A 100 4.10 2.53 12.34
N LEU A 101 4.98 3.47 12.00
CA LEU A 101 4.60 4.84 11.68
C LEU A 101 3.70 4.90 10.46
N LEU A 102 4.08 4.21 9.37
CA LEU A 102 3.31 4.18 8.13
C LEU A 102 1.88 3.69 8.38
N ALA A 103 1.72 2.61 9.15
CA ALA A 103 0.40 2.07 9.52
C ALA A 103 -0.45 3.05 10.35
N GLN A 104 0.18 3.92 11.13
CA GLN A 104 -0.52 4.92 11.94
C GLN A 104 -0.84 6.21 11.17
N VAL A 105 0.08 6.66 10.30
CA VAL A 105 -0.08 7.88 9.49
C VAL A 105 -1.01 7.62 8.31
N ARG A 106 -0.98 6.42 7.74
CA ARG A 106 -1.83 5.99 6.63
C ARG A 106 -2.50 4.67 7.01
N PRO A 107 -3.52 4.70 7.89
CA PRO A 107 -4.34 3.51 8.12
C PRO A 107 -4.91 3.04 6.78
N LEU A 108 -4.93 1.72 6.56
CA LEU A 108 -5.27 1.11 5.28
C LEU A 108 -6.58 1.65 4.71
N LEU A 109 -7.61 1.84 5.54
CA LEU A 109 -8.70 2.79 5.32
C LEU A 109 -9.28 3.23 6.68
N PRO A 110 -9.65 4.50 6.88
CA PRO A 110 -10.28 4.97 8.11
C PRO A 110 -11.69 4.42 8.30
N ASP A 111 -12.17 4.35 9.55
CA ASP A 111 -13.54 3.93 9.88
C ASP A 111 -14.58 4.77 9.11
N GLY A 112 -15.58 4.09 8.53
CA GLY A 112 -16.65 4.75 7.75
C GLY A 112 -16.28 5.08 6.31
N PHE A 113 -15.15 4.59 5.79
CA PHE A 113 -14.79 4.79 4.38
C PHE A 113 -15.84 4.18 3.43
N PRO A 114 -16.39 4.96 2.48
CA PRO A 114 -17.46 4.49 1.61
C PRO A 114 -16.91 3.55 0.52
N TYR A 115 -17.22 2.27 0.62
CA TYR A 115 -16.89 1.27 -0.41
C TYR A 115 -17.90 1.28 -1.59
N HIS A 116 -19.06 1.95 -1.45
CA HIS A 116 -20.11 1.98 -2.47
C HIS A 116 -19.64 2.49 -3.85
N PRO A 117 -18.86 3.58 -3.96
CA PRO A 117 -18.35 4.03 -5.27
C PRO A 117 -17.47 2.99 -5.96
N TYR A 118 -16.75 2.18 -5.18
CA TYR A 118 -15.92 1.12 -5.72
C TYR A 118 -16.76 -0.09 -6.14
N LEU A 119 -17.80 -0.46 -5.37
CA LEU A 119 -18.74 -1.51 -5.76
C LEU A 119 -19.43 -1.22 -7.10
N GLU A 120 -19.78 0.04 -7.36
CA GLU A 120 -20.35 0.47 -8.64
C GLU A 120 -19.38 0.23 -9.81
N GLN A 121 -18.07 0.44 -9.62
CA GLN A 121 -17.05 0.15 -10.64
C GLN A 121 -16.94 -1.35 -10.94
N PHE A 122 -17.23 -2.21 -9.95
CA PHE A 122 -17.35 -3.65 -10.15
C PHE A 122 -18.71 -4.07 -10.76
N ASN A 123 -19.61 -3.13 -11.06
CA ASN A 123 -20.98 -3.39 -11.48
C ASN A 123 -21.79 -4.23 -10.46
N ILE A 124 -21.51 -4.05 -9.16
CA ILE A 124 -22.15 -4.79 -8.08
C ILE A 124 -23.06 -3.84 -7.29
N LEU A 125 -24.35 -4.16 -7.27
CA LEU A 125 -25.36 -3.34 -6.58
C LEU A 125 -25.29 -3.48 -5.04
N ALA A 126 -24.93 -4.65 -4.55
CA ALA A 126 -24.82 -4.94 -3.13
C ALA A 126 -23.91 -6.15 -2.88
N PHE A 127 -23.30 -6.19 -1.69
CA PHE A 127 -22.58 -7.36 -1.23
C PHE A 127 -23.50 -8.58 -1.08
N ARG A 128 -22.92 -9.77 -1.28
CA ARG A 128 -23.52 -11.07 -0.99
C ARG A 128 -22.98 -11.59 0.34
N SER A 129 -23.84 -12.16 1.17
CA SER A 129 -23.43 -12.94 2.37
C SER A 129 -22.36 -12.20 3.20
N ILE A 130 -21.28 -12.89 3.58
CA ILE A 130 -20.17 -12.38 4.40
C ILE A 130 -19.18 -11.46 3.65
N GLN A 131 -19.44 -11.07 2.40
CA GLN A 131 -18.48 -10.26 1.62
C GLN A 131 -18.20 -8.92 2.28
N GLU A 132 -19.24 -8.24 2.77
CA GLU A 132 -19.08 -6.94 3.42
C GLU A 132 -18.22 -7.05 4.68
N GLU A 133 -18.51 -8.04 5.53
CA GLU A 133 -17.75 -8.31 6.75
C GLU A 133 -16.28 -8.63 6.44
N ALA A 134 -16.04 -9.46 5.42
CA ALA A 134 -14.70 -9.81 4.98
C ALA A 134 -13.92 -8.58 4.45
N VAL A 135 -14.56 -7.75 3.62
CA VAL A 135 -13.98 -6.51 3.11
C VAL A 135 -13.66 -5.56 4.25
N GLN A 136 -14.60 -5.32 5.16
CA GLN A 136 -14.38 -4.44 6.31
C GLN A 136 -13.25 -4.94 7.22
N SER A 137 -13.19 -6.25 7.49
CA SER A 137 -12.13 -6.88 8.27
C SER A 137 -10.76 -6.64 7.63
N ILE A 138 -10.62 -6.88 6.31
CA ILE A 138 -9.38 -6.61 5.57
C ILE A 138 -8.99 -5.13 5.66
N LEU A 139 -9.95 -4.21 5.47
CA LEU A 139 -9.71 -2.77 5.48
C LEU A 139 -9.30 -2.23 6.86
N LYS A 140 -9.76 -2.88 7.92
CA LYS A 140 -9.31 -2.63 9.31
C LYS A 140 -7.91 -3.18 9.61
N GLY A 141 -7.27 -3.84 8.64
CA GLY A 141 -5.96 -4.48 8.82
C GLY A 141 -6.03 -5.79 9.61
N GLU A 142 -7.21 -6.39 9.73
CA GLU A 142 -7.36 -7.72 10.33
C GLU A 142 -6.93 -8.81 9.33
N GLN A 143 -6.85 -10.06 9.81
CA GLN A 143 -6.38 -11.21 9.04
C GLN A 143 -7.46 -12.31 8.94
N PRO A 144 -8.57 -12.07 8.22
CA PRO A 144 -9.70 -12.99 8.21
C PRO A 144 -9.41 -14.27 7.40
N LEU A 145 -9.92 -15.41 7.90
CA LEU A 145 -10.07 -16.63 7.11
C LEU A 145 -11.45 -16.66 6.46
N ILE A 146 -11.50 -16.48 5.13
CA ILE A 146 -12.76 -16.32 4.40
C ILE A 146 -13.23 -17.67 3.83
N LEU A 147 -14.26 -18.24 4.48
CA LEU A 147 -14.91 -19.49 4.05
C LEU A 147 -16.16 -19.17 3.21
N MET A 148 -16.05 -19.38 1.90
CA MET A 148 -17.14 -19.20 0.93
C MET A 148 -17.07 -20.30 -0.11
N ALA A 149 -18.23 -20.78 -0.57
CA ALA A 149 -18.34 -21.72 -1.67
C ALA A 149 -17.83 -21.10 -2.99
N THR A 150 -17.38 -21.95 -3.91
CA THR A 150 -17.02 -21.55 -5.28
C THR A 150 -18.18 -20.82 -5.95
N GLY A 151 -17.89 -19.77 -6.71
CA GLY A 151 -18.93 -18.90 -7.29
C GLY A 151 -19.61 -17.95 -6.30
N GLY A 152 -19.31 -18.06 -5.00
CA GLY A 152 -19.82 -17.15 -3.96
C GLY A 152 -19.29 -15.72 -4.03
N GLY A 153 -18.38 -15.42 -4.96
CA GLY A 153 -17.78 -14.10 -5.11
C GLY A 153 -16.64 -13.83 -4.14
N LYS A 154 -15.85 -14.86 -3.79
CA LYS A 154 -14.69 -14.75 -2.89
C LYS A 154 -13.66 -13.73 -3.40
N SER A 155 -13.46 -13.65 -4.72
CA SER A 155 -12.50 -12.72 -5.33
C SER A 155 -12.78 -11.25 -4.98
N LEU A 156 -14.06 -10.87 -4.92
CA LEU A 156 -14.45 -9.51 -4.56
C LEU A 156 -13.95 -9.12 -3.17
N CYS A 157 -13.91 -10.07 -2.22
CA CYS A 157 -13.50 -9.81 -0.85
C CYS A 157 -12.10 -9.23 -0.75
N TYR A 158 -11.21 -9.57 -1.68
CA TYR A 158 -9.85 -9.05 -1.72
C TYR A 158 -9.58 -8.09 -2.89
N GLN A 159 -10.27 -8.24 -4.03
CA GLN A 159 -10.13 -7.34 -5.18
C GLN A 159 -10.65 -5.93 -4.88
N LEU A 160 -11.74 -5.81 -4.11
CA LEU A 160 -12.31 -4.52 -3.74
C LEU A 160 -11.36 -3.75 -2.81
N PRO A 161 -10.86 -4.33 -1.69
CA PRO A 161 -9.78 -3.73 -0.92
C PRO A 161 -8.54 -3.40 -1.75
N ALA A 162 -8.11 -4.30 -2.63
CA ALA A 162 -6.93 -4.08 -3.48
C ALA A 162 -7.10 -2.85 -4.38
N LEU A 163 -8.28 -2.67 -4.99
CA LEU A 163 -8.60 -1.51 -5.80
C LEU A 163 -8.58 -0.23 -4.96
N MET A 164 -9.21 -0.25 -3.78
CA MET A 164 -9.28 0.91 -2.90
C MET A 164 -7.89 1.34 -2.42
N LEU A 165 -7.05 0.39 -2.03
CA LEU A 165 -5.68 0.62 -1.58
C LEU A 165 -4.77 1.10 -2.72
N TRP A 166 -4.96 0.59 -3.92
CA TRP A 166 -4.22 1.03 -5.09
C TRP A 166 -4.65 2.44 -5.53
N ASP A 167 -5.95 2.69 -5.69
CA ASP A 167 -6.50 3.98 -6.13
C ASP A 167 -6.12 5.13 -5.18
N LYS A 168 -6.10 4.87 -3.86
CA LYS A 168 -5.76 5.89 -2.87
C LYS A 168 -4.27 6.07 -2.64
N TYR A 169 -3.52 4.97 -2.64
CA TYR A 169 -2.19 4.93 -2.05
C TYR A 169 -1.13 4.35 -2.98
N SER A 170 -1.49 4.01 -4.22
CA SER A 170 -0.64 3.30 -5.17
C SER A 170 -0.03 2.04 -4.55
N SER A 171 -0.80 1.38 -3.67
CA SER A 171 -0.33 0.21 -2.93
C SER A 171 -0.38 -1.04 -3.78
N LEU A 172 0.49 -2.01 -3.44
CA LEU A 172 0.53 -3.32 -4.07
C LEU A 172 -0.24 -4.34 -3.20
N THR A 173 -1.12 -5.10 -3.84
CA THR A 173 -1.71 -6.33 -3.31
C THR A 173 -1.16 -7.52 -4.07
N VAL A 174 -0.75 -8.56 -3.35
CA VAL A 174 -0.27 -9.82 -3.96
C VAL A 174 -1.21 -10.96 -3.62
N VAL A 175 -1.72 -11.63 -4.66
CA VAL A 175 -2.55 -12.83 -4.56
C VAL A 175 -1.71 -14.03 -4.98
N ILE A 176 -1.51 -14.94 -4.03
CA ILE A 176 -0.90 -16.24 -4.27
C ILE A 176 -2.01 -17.23 -4.57
N SER A 177 -2.07 -17.76 -5.79
CA SER A 177 -3.08 -18.74 -6.22
C SER A 177 -2.40 -19.95 -6.87
N PRO A 178 -2.83 -21.20 -6.63
CA PRO A 178 -2.28 -22.37 -7.31
C PRO A 178 -2.65 -22.46 -8.79
N LEU A 179 -3.76 -21.82 -9.20
CA LEU A 179 -4.38 -22.04 -10.49
C LEU A 179 -3.96 -20.98 -11.50
N GLN A 180 -2.87 -21.24 -12.24
CA GLN A 180 -2.32 -20.28 -13.22
C GLN A 180 -3.33 -19.85 -14.30
N ALA A 181 -4.19 -20.76 -14.77
CA ALA A 181 -5.24 -20.45 -15.74
C ALA A 181 -6.27 -19.46 -15.16
N LEU A 182 -6.67 -19.70 -13.90
CA LEU A 182 -7.64 -18.85 -13.21
C LEU A 182 -7.10 -17.42 -13.01
N MET A 183 -5.80 -17.23 -12.81
CA MET A 183 -5.21 -15.89 -12.69
C MET A 183 -5.43 -15.05 -13.96
N ALA A 184 -5.26 -15.65 -15.14
CA ALA A 184 -5.45 -14.95 -16.40
C ALA A 184 -6.92 -14.56 -16.58
N ASP A 185 -7.84 -15.46 -16.24
CA ASP A 185 -9.28 -15.20 -16.27
C ASP A 185 -9.68 -14.09 -15.29
N GLN A 186 -9.15 -14.10 -14.05
CA GLN A 186 -9.41 -13.02 -13.07
C GLN A 186 -8.95 -11.65 -13.58
N VAL A 187 -7.77 -11.58 -14.21
CA VAL A 187 -7.26 -10.34 -14.78
C VAL A 187 -8.09 -9.91 -15.99
N ALA A 188 -8.48 -10.85 -16.86
CA ALA A 188 -9.32 -10.57 -18.01
C ALA A 188 -10.70 -10.04 -17.58
N ASP A 189 -11.31 -10.62 -16.55
CA ASP A 189 -12.59 -10.18 -15.98
C ASP A 189 -12.49 -8.75 -15.43
N LEU A 190 -11.41 -8.41 -14.72
CA LEU A 190 -11.18 -7.05 -14.23
C LEU A 190 -11.04 -6.06 -15.39
N ILE A 191 -10.23 -6.39 -16.41
CA ILE A 191 -10.05 -5.55 -17.61
C ILE A 191 -11.38 -5.35 -18.35
N ALA A 192 -12.20 -6.41 -18.48
CA ALA A 192 -13.52 -6.34 -19.10
C ALA A 192 -14.49 -5.40 -18.35
N ASN A 193 -14.29 -5.21 -17.04
CA ASN A 193 -15.02 -4.25 -16.21
C ASN A 193 -14.34 -2.86 -16.16
N ASN A 194 -13.37 -2.57 -17.04
CA ASN A 194 -12.57 -1.33 -17.07
C ASN A 194 -11.67 -1.13 -15.84
N LEU A 195 -11.39 -2.18 -15.08
CA LEU A 195 -10.51 -2.16 -13.92
C LEU A 195 -9.08 -2.56 -14.31
N ASN A 196 -8.37 -1.66 -14.98
CA ASN A 196 -7.03 -1.89 -15.55
C ASN A 196 -5.89 -1.71 -14.53
N PHE A 197 -6.00 -2.34 -13.36
CA PHE A 197 -5.02 -2.23 -12.27
C PHE A 197 -4.39 -3.57 -11.88
N ALA A 198 -4.79 -4.66 -12.52
CA ALA A 198 -4.37 -6.02 -12.17
C ALA A 198 -3.51 -6.67 -13.24
N THR A 199 -2.60 -7.53 -12.83
CA THR A 199 -1.81 -8.38 -13.73
C THR A 199 -1.50 -9.71 -13.07
N PHE A 200 -0.96 -10.63 -13.87
CA PHE A 200 -0.45 -11.90 -13.40
C PHE A 200 0.99 -12.10 -13.87
N ILE A 201 1.76 -12.90 -13.14
CA ILE A 201 3.07 -13.37 -13.59
C ILE A 201 3.13 -14.88 -13.42
N ASN A 202 3.26 -15.60 -14.53
CA ASN A 202 3.40 -17.06 -14.56
C ASN A 202 4.50 -17.49 -15.56
N GLY A 203 4.67 -18.81 -15.73
CA GLY A 203 5.71 -19.38 -16.59
C GLY A 203 5.46 -19.26 -18.09
N ASN A 204 4.25 -18.86 -18.51
CA ASN A 204 3.86 -18.82 -19.92
C ASN A 204 4.14 -17.46 -20.60
N LEU A 205 4.57 -16.46 -19.84
CA LEU A 205 4.91 -15.14 -20.36
C LEU A 205 6.27 -15.13 -21.05
N THR A 206 6.35 -14.40 -22.16
CA THR A 206 7.65 -14.07 -22.77
C THR A 206 8.48 -13.19 -21.82
N ALA A 207 9.81 -13.18 -22.03
CA ALA A 207 10.70 -12.33 -21.24
C ALA A 207 10.33 -10.83 -21.34
N PHE A 208 9.88 -10.40 -22.52
CA PHE A 208 9.45 -9.03 -22.76
C PHE A 208 8.18 -8.68 -21.98
N GLU A 209 7.11 -9.49 -22.08
CA GLU A 209 5.87 -9.26 -21.34
C GLU A 209 6.09 -9.29 -19.83
N ARG A 210 6.93 -10.22 -19.35
CA ARG A 210 7.29 -10.28 -17.93
C ARG A 210 7.99 -8.99 -17.49
N SER A 211 8.96 -8.51 -18.27
CA SER A 211 9.68 -7.27 -17.94
C SER A 211 8.74 -6.07 -17.89
N GLN A 212 7.86 -5.93 -18.89
CA GLN A 212 6.88 -4.85 -18.95
C GLN A 212 5.93 -4.84 -17.75
N ARG A 213 5.38 -6.00 -17.38
CA ARG A 213 4.49 -6.12 -16.20
C ARG A 213 5.22 -5.77 -14.90
N LEU A 214 6.48 -6.21 -14.76
CA LEU A 214 7.30 -5.88 -13.60
C LEU A 214 7.56 -4.37 -13.50
N GLU A 215 7.85 -3.69 -14.61
CA GLU A 215 8.04 -2.24 -14.65
C GLU A 215 6.77 -1.48 -14.25
N GLN A 216 5.62 -1.86 -14.83
CA GLN A 216 4.32 -1.30 -14.45
C GLN A 216 3.98 -1.50 -12.96
N LEU A 217 4.36 -2.65 -12.39
CA LEU A 217 4.24 -2.92 -10.96
C LEU A 217 5.23 -2.09 -10.13
N ARG A 218 6.43 -1.78 -10.60
CA ARG A 218 7.35 -0.90 -9.86
C ARG A 218 6.88 0.54 -9.82
N GLU A 219 6.41 1.03 -10.96
CA GLU A 219 5.97 2.42 -11.13
C GLU A 219 4.59 2.70 -10.51
N GLY A 220 3.87 1.66 -10.07
CA GLY A 220 2.58 1.80 -9.42
C GLY A 220 1.38 1.89 -10.36
N SER A 221 1.58 1.78 -11.68
CA SER A 221 0.48 1.77 -12.66
C SER A 221 -0.41 0.52 -12.55
N LEU A 222 0.11 -0.56 -11.97
CA LEU A 222 -0.66 -1.73 -11.56
C LEU A 222 -0.62 -1.88 -10.04
N GLY A 223 -1.74 -2.28 -9.42
CA GLY A 223 -1.89 -2.44 -7.97
C GLY A 223 -2.16 -3.86 -7.49
N LEU A 224 -2.51 -4.78 -8.40
CA LEU A 224 -2.86 -6.16 -8.04
C LEU A 224 -2.02 -7.14 -8.84
N LEU A 225 -1.25 -7.98 -8.15
CA LEU A 225 -0.40 -9.00 -8.75
C LEU A 225 -0.88 -10.40 -8.35
N TYR A 226 -1.29 -11.19 -9.34
CA TYR A 226 -1.51 -12.62 -9.20
C TYR A 226 -0.22 -13.40 -9.53
N ILE A 227 0.21 -14.27 -8.62
CA ILE A 227 1.34 -15.17 -8.82
C ILE A 227 1.04 -16.56 -8.30
N SER A 228 1.71 -17.55 -8.88
CA SER A 228 1.76 -18.89 -8.30
C SER A 228 2.81 -18.97 -7.18
N PRO A 229 2.65 -19.90 -6.22
CA PRO A 229 3.58 -20.03 -5.09
C PRO A 229 5.06 -20.15 -5.52
N GLU A 230 5.35 -20.82 -6.63
CA GLU A 230 6.71 -21.00 -7.14
C GLU A 230 7.38 -19.70 -7.60
N GLN A 231 6.61 -18.68 -8.00
CA GLN A 231 7.14 -17.39 -8.42
C GLN A 231 7.79 -16.62 -7.26
N LEU A 232 7.48 -16.95 -6.01
CA LEU A 232 8.15 -16.36 -4.83
C LEU A 232 9.65 -16.66 -4.81
N ARG A 233 10.11 -17.73 -5.50
CA ARG A 233 11.54 -18.04 -5.65
C ARG A 233 12.23 -17.19 -6.72
N SER A 234 11.47 -16.49 -7.57
CA SER A 234 12.04 -15.66 -8.64
C SER A 234 12.74 -14.44 -8.08
N LEU A 235 14.01 -14.24 -8.47
CA LEU A 235 14.79 -13.05 -8.11
C LEU A 235 14.09 -11.75 -8.53
N SER A 236 13.48 -11.74 -9.72
CA SER A 236 12.75 -10.57 -10.23
C SER A 236 11.52 -10.20 -9.39
N ILE A 237 10.78 -11.19 -8.90
CA ILE A 237 9.64 -10.98 -8.00
C ILE A 237 10.13 -10.51 -6.64
N ARG A 238 11.17 -11.15 -6.10
CA ARG A 238 11.75 -10.74 -4.81
C ARG A 238 12.25 -9.31 -4.83
N ALA A 239 12.92 -8.89 -5.91
CA ALA A 239 13.34 -7.51 -6.10
C ALA A 239 12.13 -6.55 -6.13
N LEU A 240 11.09 -6.87 -6.91
CA LEU A 240 9.85 -6.08 -6.92
C LEU A 240 9.24 -5.96 -5.52
N LEU A 241 9.14 -7.05 -4.76
CA LEU A 241 8.56 -7.06 -3.42
C LEU A 241 9.40 -6.28 -2.40
N GLN A 242 10.71 -6.16 -2.62
CA GLN A 242 11.59 -5.33 -1.80
C GLN A 242 11.45 -3.84 -2.15
N GLU A 243 11.36 -3.52 -3.44
CA GLU A 243 11.20 -2.15 -3.95
C GLU A 243 9.80 -1.60 -3.65
N ARG A 244 8.77 -2.45 -3.72
CA ARG A 244 7.38 -2.13 -3.45
C ARG A 244 6.74 -3.22 -2.58
N PRO A 245 6.92 -3.15 -1.26
CA PRO A 245 6.32 -4.08 -0.32
C PRO A 245 4.80 -4.11 -0.44
N PRO A 246 4.16 -5.29 -0.55
CA PRO A 246 2.71 -5.37 -0.58
C PRO A 246 2.10 -5.00 0.77
N VAL A 247 1.01 -4.24 0.73
CA VAL A 247 0.22 -3.88 1.91
C VAL A 247 -0.82 -4.95 2.25
N LEU A 248 -1.19 -5.76 1.25
CA LEU A 248 -2.15 -6.84 1.38
C LEU A 248 -1.61 -8.10 0.70
N TRP A 249 -1.59 -9.19 1.45
CA TRP A 249 -1.28 -10.53 0.97
C TRP A 249 -2.55 -11.37 1.02
N VAL A 250 -2.82 -12.08 -0.08
CA VAL A 250 -3.98 -12.96 -0.21
C VAL A 250 -3.48 -14.33 -0.57
N ILE A 251 -3.89 -15.34 0.20
CA ILE A 251 -3.68 -16.75 -0.18
C ILE A 251 -5.01 -17.30 -0.67
N ASP A 252 -5.11 -17.43 -1.99
CA ASP A 252 -6.26 -18.05 -2.64
C ASP A 252 -6.13 -19.57 -2.61
N GLU A 253 -7.28 -20.25 -2.55
CA GLU A 253 -7.34 -21.70 -2.33
C GLU A 253 -6.44 -22.17 -1.16
N ALA A 254 -6.52 -21.48 -0.01
CA ALA A 254 -5.69 -21.75 1.16
C ALA A 254 -5.73 -23.21 1.67
N HIS A 255 -6.77 -23.97 1.32
CA HIS A 255 -6.85 -25.40 1.59
C HIS A 255 -5.70 -26.18 0.93
N CYS A 256 -5.21 -25.71 -0.23
CA CYS A 256 -4.07 -26.29 -0.93
C CYS A 256 -2.75 -26.15 -0.17
N ILE A 257 -2.63 -25.26 0.83
CA ILE A 257 -1.40 -25.11 1.62
C ILE A 257 -1.02 -26.42 2.31
N SER A 258 -2.00 -27.19 2.79
CA SER A 258 -1.75 -28.50 3.41
C SER A 258 -1.19 -29.53 2.42
N GLN A 259 -1.63 -29.46 1.16
CA GLN A 259 -1.12 -30.29 0.07
C GLN A 259 0.24 -29.78 -0.43
N TRP A 260 0.45 -28.46 -0.47
CA TRP A 260 1.75 -27.87 -0.76
C TRP A 260 2.77 -28.27 0.30
N GLY A 261 2.40 -28.43 1.56
CA GLY A 261 3.31 -28.95 2.59
C GLY A 261 3.92 -30.32 2.25
N HIS A 262 3.16 -31.18 1.56
CA HIS A 262 3.59 -32.55 1.19
C HIS A 262 4.13 -32.67 -0.24
N ASP A 263 3.61 -31.91 -1.21
CA ASP A 263 4.02 -31.95 -2.63
C ASP A 263 4.92 -30.77 -3.05
N PHE A 264 4.94 -29.66 -2.31
CA PHE A 264 5.73 -28.44 -2.61
C PHE A 264 7.10 -28.41 -1.88
N ARG A 265 7.40 -29.41 -1.04
CA ARG A 265 8.72 -29.70 -0.44
C ARG A 265 8.91 -31.18 -0.08
N PRO A 266 10.06 -31.76 -0.46
CA PRO A 266 11.16 -31.93 0.49
C PRO A 266 12.05 -30.69 0.63
#